data_AF-A0A7U2I8Y5-F1
#
_entry.id   AF-A0A7U2I8Y5-F1
#
_cell.length_a   1.000
_cell.length_b   1.000
_cell.length_c   1.000
_cell.angle_alpha   90.00
_cell.angle_beta   90.00
_cell.angle_gamma   90.00
#
_symmetry.space_group_name_H-M   'P 1'
#
loop_
_entity.id
_entity.type
_entity.pdbx_description
1 polymer ?
#
loop_
_entity_poly.entity_id
_entity_poly.type
_entity_poly.pdbx_seq_one_letter_code
_entity_poly.pdbx_strand_id
1 'polypeptide(L)'
;MSTAISCTRAAVPRATLQASRCRRFASTEAVAVEAAKPPIVSTQRLKKISEPLNVKMHRMLYPEYYERVDKKSWIPRPGVKLTRVRRPAKKPIAVKWTPTMRNKGVNTDLSRQFGIPIFSHPERNIKKTCPNPIATVTAGQTALLDPSSARTRLFAKDNPECARVGDILLVRQRTGDPFAGVCINIRRRGIDTAILLRGQLTRVGVEMWYKIYSPLVEGIEVVQRAAKRARRARLTYMRTVKHDRGNVENVVRLYLRQKASLGTAEGGKKKAAGAIMGGKKKSKGRGKKR
;
A
#
# COMPACT_ATOMS: atom_id res chain seq x y z
N MET A 1 57.96 14.15 36.25
CA MET A 1 58.42 15.50 35.86
C MET A 1 57.43 16.06 34.86
N SER A 2 56.51 16.87 35.35
CA SER A 2 55.53 17.63 34.56
C SER A 2 56.17 18.94 34.13
N THR A 3 55.99 19.35 32.87
CA THR A 3 56.03 20.76 32.49
C THR A 3 55.09 21.01 31.31
N ALA A 4 54.01 21.72 31.59
CA ALA A 4 53.08 22.33 30.64
C ALA A 4 53.30 23.85 30.66
N ILE A 5 53.31 24.51 29.50
CA ILE A 5 53.24 25.98 29.31
C ILE A 5 52.63 26.18 27.90
N SER A 6 51.34 26.49 27.73
CA SER A 6 50.61 27.78 27.76
C SER A 6 50.98 28.76 26.61
N CYS A 7 50.03 29.09 25.73
CA CYS A 7 49.46 30.43 25.45
C CYS A 7 49.50 30.63 23.90
N THR A 8 48.66 31.36 23.16
CA THR A 8 47.50 32.24 23.40
C THR A 8 46.81 32.49 22.06
N ARG A 9 45.54 32.87 22.15
CA ARG A 9 44.57 33.23 21.12
C ARG A 9 44.87 34.59 20.47
N ALA A 10 44.70 34.71 19.15
CA ALA A 10 44.18 35.93 18.50
C ALA A 10 43.59 35.58 17.12
N ALA A 11 42.30 35.86 16.94
CA ALA A 11 41.56 35.70 15.70
C ALA A 11 41.09 37.09 15.25
N VAL A 12 41.15 37.35 13.93
CA VAL A 12 40.62 38.56 13.27
C VAL A 12 39.71 38.08 12.11
N PRO A 13 38.61 38.80 11.79
CA PRO A 13 37.35 38.17 11.40
C PRO A 13 37.10 38.14 9.89
N ARG A 14 36.22 37.23 9.44
CA ARG A 14 35.56 37.30 8.13
C ARG A 14 34.10 37.69 8.32
N ALA A 15 33.71 38.80 7.69
CA ALA A 15 32.34 39.28 7.60
C ALA A 15 31.46 38.30 6.82
N THR A 16 30.26 38.03 7.34
CA THR A 16 29.23 37.19 6.70
C THR A 16 28.04 38.05 6.29
N LEU A 17 27.71 38.02 5.00
CA LEU A 17 26.51 38.60 4.42
C LEU A 17 25.25 37.88 4.91
N GLN A 18 24.22 38.67 5.21
CA GLN A 18 22.94 38.25 5.76
C GLN A 18 22.06 37.52 4.73
N ALA A 19 21.41 36.45 5.17
CA ALA A 19 20.13 36.01 4.61
C ALA A 19 19.22 35.58 5.76
N SER A 20 18.23 36.43 6.04
CA SER A 20 17.25 36.28 7.12
C SER A 20 16.27 35.14 6.84
N ARG A 21 16.36 34.06 7.62
CA ARG A 21 15.22 33.20 7.95
C ARG A 21 15.20 32.96 9.46
N CYS A 22 14.24 33.59 10.13
CA CYS A 22 13.93 33.40 11.54
C CYS A 22 12.41 33.41 11.68
N ARG A 23 11.76 32.66 12.56
CA ARG A 23 12.21 31.66 13.53
C ARG A 23 10.94 30.94 14.01
N ARG A 24 10.96 29.62 14.09
CA ARG A 24 10.09 28.89 15.04
C ARG A 24 10.81 28.92 16.37
N PHE A 25 10.13 29.29 17.44
CA PHE A 25 10.59 29.07 18.81
C PHE A 25 9.46 28.45 19.64
N ALA A 26 9.81 27.38 20.32
CA ALA A 26 9.09 26.79 21.44
C ALA A 26 10.10 26.68 22.59
N SER A 27 9.67 27.09 23.80
CA SER A 27 10.17 26.77 25.17
C SER A 27 10.19 28.04 26.04
N THR A 28 9.14 28.28 26.83
CA THR A 28 9.10 28.12 28.31
C THR A 28 9.99 29.08 29.09
N GLU A 29 9.38 30.12 29.65
CA GLU A 29 9.67 30.67 30.99
C GLU A 29 8.42 31.44 31.46
N ALA A 30 7.99 31.16 32.68
CA ALA A 30 6.75 31.66 33.27
C ALA A 30 6.97 33.05 33.86
N VAL A 31 6.19 34.03 33.40
CA VAL A 31 5.95 35.29 34.10
C VAL A 31 4.44 35.41 34.27
N ALA A 32 3.99 35.36 35.52
CA ALA A 32 2.61 35.59 35.88
C ALA A 32 2.31 37.09 35.74
N VAL A 33 1.40 37.43 34.83
CA VAL A 33 0.70 38.72 34.79
C VAL A 33 -0.77 38.40 34.64
N GLU A 34 -1.54 38.66 35.69
CA GLU A 34 -3.01 38.72 35.62
C GLU A 34 -3.40 39.88 34.70
N ALA A 35 -4.10 39.59 33.60
CA ALA A 35 -4.99 40.55 32.94
C ALA A 35 -5.90 39.88 31.90
N ALA A 36 -7.20 39.93 32.17
CA ALA A 36 -8.35 39.85 31.26
C ALA A 36 -8.60 38.57 30.42
N LYS A 37 -9.76 37.94 30.65
CA LYS A 37 -10.36 36.95 29.73
C LYS A 37 -10.48 37.55 28.32
N PRO A 38 -9.95 36.90 27.26
CA PRO A 38 -10.18 37.37 25.91
C PRO A 38 -11.67 37.22 25.56
N PRO A 39 -12.25 38.16 24.79
CA PRO A 39 -13.64 38.08 24.39
C PRO A 39 -13.82 36.80 23.55
N ILE A 40 -14.81 35.99 23.94
CA ILE A 40 -15.28 34.86 23.14
C ILE A 40 -15.95 35.48 21.90
N VAL A 41 -15.16 35.74 20.87
CA VAL A 41 -15.70 35.97 19.53
C VAL A 41 -16.20 34.62 19.06
N SER A 42 -17.50 34.38 19.23
CA SER A 42 -18.17 33.26 18.61
C SER A 42 -18.16 33.48 17.09
N THR A 43 -17.09 33.04 16.41
CA THR A 43 -17.14 32.84 14.97
C THR A 43 -18.01 31.62 14.71
N GLN A 44 -19.33 31.77 14.91
CA GLN A 44 -20.29 30.90 14.27
C GLN A 44 -20.09 31.08 12.77
N ARG A 45 -19.26 30.23 12.19
CA ARG A 45 -19.09 30.14 10.74
C ARG A 45 -20.48 29.80 10.21
N LEU A 46 -21.20 30.81 9.70
CA LEU A 46 -22.54 30.64 9.11
C LEU A 46 -22.49 29.43 8.18
N LYS A 47 -23.25 28.38 8.53
CA LYS A 47 -23.33 27.16 7.73
C LYS A 47 -23.76 27.58 6.33
N LYS A 48 -22.88 27.43 5.33
CA LYS A 48 -23.26 27.62 3.93
C LYS A 48 -24.38 26.63 3.64
N ILE A 49 -25.61 27.12 3.50
CA ILE A 49 -26.71 26.35 2.97
C ILE A 49 -26.32 26.04 1.52
N SER A 50 -26.12 24.77 1.17
CA SER A 50 -25.78 24.39 -0.20
C SER A 50 -26.98 24.68 -1.09
N GLU A 51 -26.91 25.74 -1.90
CA GLU A 51 -27.95 26.04 -2.88
C GLU A 51 -28.08 24.88 -3.89
N PRO A 52 -29.30 24.45 -4.22
CA PRO A 52 -29.51 23.38 -5.18
C PRO A 52 -29.06 23.83 -6.59
N LEU A 53 -28.54 22.90 -7.39
CA LEU A 53 -27.87 23.18 -8.67
C LEU A 53 -28.75 23.96 -9.67
N ASN A 54 -30.05 23.68 -9.69
CA ASN A 54 -31.02 24.36 -10.54
C ASN A 54 -31.16 25.85 -10.22
N VAL A 55 -31.14 26.23 -8.94
CA VAL A 55 -31.21 27.64 -8.51
C VAL A 55 -29.92 28.36 -8.87
N LYS A 56 -28.77 27.69 -8.70
CA LYS A 56 -27.45 28.22 -9.12
C LYS A 56 -27.39 28.46 -10.64
N MET A 57 -27.87 27.49 -11.44
CA MET A 57 -27.96 27.59 -12.90
C MET A 57 -28.89 28.73 -13.35
N HIS A 58 -30.10 28.82 -12.77
CA HIS A 58 -31.07 29.87 -13.08
C HIS A 58 -30.51 31.27 -12.79
N ARG A 59 -29.81 31.42 -11.68
CA ARG A 59 -29.10 32.66 -11.32
C ARG A 59 -27.98 33.02 -12.30
N MET A 60 -27.23 32.04 -12.78
CA MET A 60 -26.17 32.28 -13.78
C MET A 60 -26.74 32.72 -15.14
N LEU A 61 -27.87 32.13 -15.54
CA LEU A 61 -28.53 32.44 -16.82
C LEU A 61 -29.29 33.77 -16.78
N TYR A 62 -29.92 34.10 -15.64
CA TYR A 62 -30.75 35.29 -15.50
C TYR A 62 -30.35 36.13 -14.28
N PRO A 63 -29.17 36.77 -14.30
CA PRO A 63 -28.67 37.56 -13.18
C PRO A 63 -29.54 38.79 -12.86
N GLU A 64 -30.27 39.32 -13.83
CA GLU A 64 -31.12 40.51 -13.68
C GLU A 64 -32.32 40.31 -12.74
N TYR A 65 -32.77 39.06 -12.56
CA TYR A 65 -33.88 38.74 -11.67
C TYR A 65 -33.48 38.63 -10.18
N TYR A 66 -32.20 38.81 -9.85
CA TYR A 66 -31.67 38.70 -8.49
C TYR A 66 -30.96 39.99 -8.05
N GLU A 67 -31.05 40.33 -6.78
CA GLU A 67 -30.36 41.48 -6.19
C GLU A 67 -28.87 41.19 -5.98
N ARG A 68 -28.00 42.13 -6.36
CA ARG A 68 -26.55 42.03 -6.20
C ARG A 68 -26.13 42.27 -4.75
N VAL A 69 -26.47 41.39 -3.82
CA VAL A 69 -26.00 41.48 -2.43
C VAL A 69 -24.87 40.48 -2.22
N ASP A 70 -23.63 41.00 -2.20
CA ASP A 70 -22.38 40.26 -2.02
C ASP A 70 -22.16 39.05 -2.95
N LYS A 71 -20.91 38.66 -3.17
CA LYS A 71 -20.60 37.49 -4.01
C LYS A 71 -21.19 36.17 -3.46
N LYS A 72 -21.77 36.18 -2.25
CA LYS A 72 -22.19 34.99 -1.49
C LYS A 72 -23.70 34.83 -1.24
N SER A 73 -24.55 35.85 -1.36
CA SER A 73 -25.95 35.75 -0.91
C SER A 73 -26.93 36.55 -1.76
N TRP A 74 -27.40 35.95 -2.86
CA TRP A 74 -28.30 36.62 -3.79
C TRP A 74 -29.75 36.35 -3.42
N ILE A 75 -30.53 37.40 -3.28
CA ILE A 75 -31.96 37.34 -2.97
C ILE A 75 -32.73 37.65 -4.26
N PRO A 76 -33.81 36.92 -4.60
CA PRO A 76 -34.65 37.27 -5.73
C PRO A 76 -35.26 38.66 -5.53
N ARG A 77 -35.35 39.47 -6.59
CA ARG A 77 -35.99 40.79 -6.50
C ARG A 77 -37.46 40.66 -6.06
N PRO A 78 -38.01 41.64 -5.32
CA PRO A 78 -39.44 41.69 -5.01
C PRO A 78 -40.27 41.56 -6.28
N GLY A 79 -41.15 40.55 -6.35
CA GLY A 79 -42.00 40.26 -7.52
C GLY A 79 -41.54 39.08 -8.39
N VAL A 80 -40.30 38.59 -8.24
CA VAL A 80 -39.84 37.37 -8.92
C VAL A 80 -40.39 36.15 -8.21
N LYS A 81 -41.44 35.56 -8.76
CA LYS A 81 -42.00 34.28 -8.29
C LYS A 81 -41.01 33.16 -8.63
N LEU A 82 -40.17 32.76 -7.67
CA LEU A 82 -39.52 31.46 -7.71
C LEU A 82 -40.63 30.41 -7.83
N THR A 83 -40.75 29.78 -8.99
CA THR A 83 -41.58 28.60 -9.16
C THR A 83 -40.96 27.50 -8.32
N ARG A 84 -41.36 27.43 -7.05
CA ARG A 84 -41.14 26.25 -6.24
C ARG A 84 -41.80 25.13 -7.04
N VAL A 85 -41.00 24.23 -7.61
CA VAL A 85 -41.50 23.04 -8.30
C VAL A 85 -42.52 22.44 -7.37
N ARG A 86 -43.81 22.58 -7.72
CA ARG A 86 -44.88 22.00 -6.91
C ARG A 86 -44.58 20.52 -6.88
N ARG A 87 -44.42 19.96 -5.68
CA ARG A 87 -44.29 18.52 -5.52
C ARG A 87 -45.44 17.90 -6.31
N PRO A 88 -45.17 16.91 -7.19
CA PRO A 88 -46.23 16.31 -7.98
C PRO A 88 -47.36 15.87 -7.03
N ALA A 89 -48.59 16.24 -7.38
CA ALA A 89 -49.75 15.88 -6.58
C ALA A 89 -49.74 14.37 -6.35
N LYS A 90 -49.97 13.94 -5.10
CA LYS A 90 -50.09 12.52 -4.77
C LYS A 90 -51.22 11.94 -5.62
N LYS A 91 -50.92 10.92 -6.42
CA LYS A 91 -51.93 10.23 -7.23
C LYS A 91 -52.81 9.39 -6.31
N PRO A 92 -54.13 9.37 -6.51
CA PRO A 92 -55.01 8.48 -5.76
C PRO A 92 -54.64 7.03 -6.04
N ILE A 93 -54.60 6.21 -5.00
CA ILE A 93 -54.33 4.78 -5.11
C ILE A 93 -55.66 4.08 -5.37
N ALA A 94 -55.73 3.25 -6.41
CA ALA A 94 -56.93 2.48 -6.73
C ALA A 94 -57.32 1.53 -5.58
N VAL A 95 -58.63 1.37 -5.33
CA VAL A 95 -59.19 0.57 -4.22
C VAL A 95 -58.66 -0.87 -4.21
N LYS A 96 -58.43 -1.46 -5.39
CA LYS A 96 -57.86 -2.81 -5.53
C LYS A 96 -56.49 -3.00 -4.86
N TRP A 97 -55.71 -1.93 -4.68
CA TRP A 97 -54.39 -1.96 -4.05
C TRP A 97 -54.43 -1.77 -2.53
N THR A 98 -55.61 -1.55 -1.93
CA THR A 98 -55.75 -1.34 -0.49
C THR A 98 -55.24 -2.51 0.37
N PRO A 99 -55.39 -3.81 -0.01
CA PRO A 99 -54.80 -4.90 0.76
C PRO A 99 -53.27 -4.89 0.65
N THR A 100 -52.73 -4.66 -0.55
CA THR A 100 -51.29 -4.63 -0.83
C THR A 100 -50.58 -3.50 -0.09
N MET A 101 -51.21 -2.33 0.06
CA MET A 101 -50.67 -1.18 0.78
C MET A 101 -50.48 -1.43 2.29
N ARG A 102 -51.12 -2.46 2.87
CA ARG A 102 -50.93 -2.84 4.29
C ARG A 102 -49.67 -3.70 4.50
N ASN A 103 -49.02 -4.16 3.42
CA ASN A 103 -47.82 -4.97 3.53
C ASN A 103 -46.63 -4.13 4.03
N LYS A 104 -45.85 -4.68 4.98
CA LYS A 104 -44.73 -3.99 5.64
C LYS A 104 -43.60 -3.52 4.70
N GLY A 105 -43.50 -4.10 3.50
CA GLY A 105 -42.47 -3.76 2.51
C GLY A 105 -42.84 -2.63 1.55
N VAL A 106 -44.03 -2.03 1.67
CA VAL A 106 -44.49 -0.98 0.75
C VAL A 106 -43.95 0.38 1.16
N ASN A 107 -43.30 1.06 0.22
CA ASN A 107 -42.91 2.45 0.37
C ASN A 107 -44.12 3.35 0.09
N THR A 108 -44.78 3.83 1.14
CA THR A 108 -46.05 4.57 1.05
C THR A 108 -45.91 5.91 0.32
N ASP A 109 -44.77 6.59 0.43
CA ASP A 109 -44.52 7.88 -0.22
C ASP A 109 -44.34 7.71 -1.73
N LEU A 110 -43.51 6.76 -2.15
CA LEU A 110 -43.36 6.43 -3.58
C LEU A 110 -44.68 5.92 -4.15
N SER A 111 -45.38 5.05 -3.41
CA SER A 111 -46.66 4.49 -3.89
C SER A 111 -47.71 5.58 -4.15
N ARG A 112 -47.77 6.61 -3.28
CA ARG A 112 -48.64 7.78 -3.47
C ARG A 112 -48.16 8.72 -4.57
N GLN A 113 -46.87 8.76 -4.87
CA GLN A 113 -46.34 9.55 -5.98
C GLN A 113 -46.70 8.93 -7.35
N PHE A 114 -46.66 7.60 -7.45
CA PHE A 114 -46.85 6.89 -8.72
C PHE A 114 -48.27 6.30 -8.89
N GLY A 115 -49.06 6.15 -7.82
CA GLY A 115 -50.43 5.62 -7.85
C GLY A 115 -50.52 4.09 -7.87
N ILE A 116 -49.41 3.41 -7.60
CA ILE A 116 -49.25 1.94 -7.64
C ILE A 116 -48.42 1.54 -6.42
N PRO A 117 -48.67 0.40 -5.75
CA PRO A 117 -47.83 -0.05 -4.63
C PRO A 117 -46.40 -0.32 -5.10
N ILE A 118 -45.46 0.42 -4.53
CA ILE A 118 -44.02 0.26 -4.78
C ILE A 118 -43.40 -0.34 -3.53
N PHE A 119 -42.79 -1.51 -3.69
CA PHE A 119 -42.06 -2.18 -2.62
C PHE A 119 -40.65 -1.61 -2.50
N SER A 120 -40.24 -1.28 -1.27
CA SER A 120 -38.83 -1.08 -0.98
C SER A 120 -38.14 -2.44 -0.96
N HIS A 121 -37.04 -2.57 -1.69
CA HIS A 121 -36.14 -3.72 -1.53
C HIS A 121 -35.73 -3.82 -0.04
N PRO A 122 -35.90 -5.00 0.59
CA PRO A 122 -35.62 -5.20 2.01
C PRO A 122 -34.13 -5.02 2.33
N GLU A 123 -33.27 -5.25 1.34
CA GLU A 123 -31.84 -5.09 1.45
C GLU A 123 -31.41 -3.63 1.30
N ARG A 124 -30.39 -3.25 2.07
CA ARG A 124 -29.74 -1.96 1.92
C ARG A 124 -29.00 -1.94 0.57
N ASN A 125 -29.01 -0.78 -0.09
CA ASN A 125 -28.25 -0.59 -1.33
C ASN A 125 -26.78 -0.99 -1.12
N ILE A 126 -26.31 -1.98 -1.88
CA ILE A 126 -24.97 -2.58 -1.78
C ILE A 126 -23.88 -1.51 -1.78
N LYS A 127 -24.02 -0.44 -2.58
CA LYS A 127 -23.04 0.66 -2.64
C LYS A 127 -22.90 1.43 -1.32
N LYS A 128 -23.92 1.44 -0.47
CA LYS A 128 -23.88 2.04 0.88
C LYS A 128 -23.22 1.08 1.88
N THR A 129 -23.40 -0.22 1.70
CA THR A 129 -22.83 -1.26 2.57
C THR A 129 -21.34 -1.46 2.31
N CYS A 130 -20.95 -1.58 1.04
CA CYS A 130 -19.57 -1.70 0.59
C CYS A 130 -19.33 -0.78 -0.62
N PRO A 131 -18.81 0.44 -0.41
CA PRO A 131 -18.53 1.36 -1.51
C PRO A 131 -17.58 0.79 -2.56
N ASN A 132 -16.61 -0.04 -2.15
CA ASN A 132 -15.59 -0.64 -3.02
C ASN A 132 -15.56 -2.19 -2.89
N PRO A 133 -16.51 -2.91 -3.50
CA PRO A 133 -16.64 -4.36 -3.33
C PRO A 133 -15.43 -5.14 -3.87
N ILE A 134 -14.80 -4.65 -4.94
CA ILE A 134 -13.64 -5.33 -5.54
C ILE A 134 -12.43 -5.30 -4.58
N ALA A 135 -12.20 -4.18 -3.91
CA ALA A 135 -11.09 -4.05 -2.96
C ALA A 135 -11.30 -4.95 -1.74
N THR A 136 -12.52 -5.02 -1.22
CA THR A 136 -12.85 -5.89 -0.07
C THR A 136 -12.70 -7.37 -0.43
N VAL A 137 -13.19 -7.79 -1.60
CA VAL A 137 -13.01 -9.17 -2.08
C VAL A 137 -11.53 -9.48 -2.29
N THR A 138 -10.78 -8.57 -2.92
CA THR A 138 -9.34 -8.75 -3.16
C THR A 138 -8.57 -8.90 -1.84
N ALA A 139 -8.87 -8.07 -0.84
CA ALA A 139 -8.25 -8.14 0.47
C ALA A 139 -8.60 -9.45 1.20
N GLY A 140 -9.87 -9.87 1.18
CA GLY A 140 -10.32 -11.12 1.79
C GLY A 140 -9.64 -12.36 1.18
N GLN A 141 -9.57 -12.42 -0.15
CA GLN A 141 -8.88 -13.51 -0.85
C GLN A 141 -7.36 -13.48 -0.62
N THR A 142 -6.75 -12.30 -0.55
CA THR A 142 -5.31 -12.17 -0.25
C THR A 142 -5.01 -12.67 1.18
N ALA A 143 -5.85 -12.33 2.15
CA ALA A 143 -5.71 -12.82 3.52
C ALA A 143 -5.88 -14.34 3.63
N LEU A 144 -6.78 -14.93 2.83
CA LEU A 144 -6.97 -16.39 2.76
C LEU A 144 -5.74 -17.09 2.18
N LEU A 145 -5.19 -16.59 1.07
CA LEU A 145 -4.08 -17.21 0.34
C LEU A 145 -2.69 -16.96 0.95
N ASP A 146 -2.54 -15.85 1.69
CA ASP A 146 -1.29 -15.46 2.38
C ASP A 146 -1.57 -15.02 3.83
N PRO A 147 -1.91 -15.97 4.74
CA PRO A 147 -2.26 -15.64 6.12
C PRO A 147 -1.10 -15.03 6.90
N SER A 148 0.15 -15.38 6.56
CA SER A 148 1.35 -14.80 7.17
C SER A 148 1.68 -13.40 6.64
N SER A 149 1.05 -12.98 5.53
CA SER A 149 1.41 -11.77 4.76
C SER A 149 2.86 -11.73 4.25
N ALA A 150 3.60 -12.84 4.35
CA ALA A 150 5.02 -12.91 4.02
C ALA A 150 5.25 -12.66 2.53
N ARG A 151 4.41 -13.23 1.66
CA ARG A 151 4.52 -13.05 0.21
C ARG A 151 4.13 -11.63 -0.18
N THR A 152 3.06 -11.11 0.42
CA THR A 152 2.61 -9.73 0.23
C THR A 152 3.70 -8.74 0.61
N ARG A 153 4.33 -8.92 1.78
CA ARG A 153 5.41 -8.07 2.30
C ARG A 153 6.69 -8.17 1.46
N LEU A 154 7.02 -9.35 0.95
CA LEU A 154 8.19 -9.56 0.08
C LEU A 154 8.08 -8.73 -1.21
N PHE A 155 6.88 -8.61 -1.76
CA PHE A 155 6.64 -7.83 -2.97
C PHE A 155 6.07 -6.44 -2.69
N ALA A 156 5.82 -6.00 -1.47
CA ALA A 156 5.31 -4.65 -1.20
C ALA A 156 6.32 -3.58 -1.66
N LYS A 157 5.87 -2.51 -2.34
CA LYS A 157 6.77 -1.42 -2.77
C LYS A 157 7.30 -0.61 -1.58
N ASP A 158 6.53 -0.60 -0.50
CA ASP A 158 6.84 0.15 0.72
C ASP A 158 7.96 -0.50 1.52
N ASN A 159 8.21 -1.80 1.32
CA ASN A 159 9.29 -2.52 1.97
C ASN A 159 10.64 -2.23 1.26
N PRO A 160 11.66 -1.66 1.95
CA PRO A 160 12.96 -1.42 1.35
C PRO A 160 13.62 -2.72 0.87
N GLU A 161 13.44 -3.79 1.66
CA GLU A 161 13.95 -5.15 1.42
C GLU A 161 13.11 -5.96 0.43
N CYS A 162 12.15 -5.33 -0.26
CA CYS A 162 11.33 -6.01 -1.24
C CYS A 162 12.15 -6.68 -2.35
N ALA A 163 11.60 -7.74 -2.92
CA ALA A 163 12.13 -8.37 -4.12
C ALA A 163 11.96 -7.41 -5.31
N ARG A 164 13.07 -7.12 -5.98
CA ARG A 164 13.12 -6.21 -7.12
C ARG A 164 13.45 -6.96 -8.40
N VAL A 165 13.20 -6.29 -9.51
CA VAL A 165 13.57 -6.78 -10.82
C VAL A 165 15.10 -6.76 -10.95
N GLY A 166 15.68 -7.87 -11.40
CA GLY A 166 17.12 -8.12 -11.46
C GLY A 166 17.66 -8.98 -10.32
N ASP A 167 16.87 -9.20 -9.26
CA ASP A 167 17.23 -10.13 -8.19
C ASP A 167 17.10 -11.58 -8.65
N ILE A 168 17.91 -12.48 -8.10
CA ILE A 168 17.77 -13.93 -8.28
C ILE A 168 16.83 -14.45 -7.21
N LEU A 169 15.72 -15.02 -7.66
CA LEU A 169 14.70 -15.60 -6.80
C LEU A 169 14.70 -17.12 -6.92
N LEU A 170 14.55 -17.80 -5.79
CA LEU A 170 14.29 -19.23 -5.71
C LEU A 170 12.82 -19.42 -5.34
N VAL A 171 12.06 -20.06 -6.23
CA VAL A 171 10.66 -20.39 -6.01
C VAL A 171 10.57 -21.87 -5.68
N ARG A 172 10.12 -22.17 -4.46
CA ARG A 172 9.79 -23.53 -4.03
C ARG A 172 8.33 -23.81 -4.37
N GLN A 173 8.12 -24.88 -5.12
CA GLN A 173 6.80 -25.40 -5.40
C GLN A 173 6.48 -26.52 -4.41
N ARG A 174 5.20 -26.70 -4.10
CA ARG A 174 4.69 -27.82 -3.30
C ARG A 174 4.94 -29.17 -3.97
N THR A 175 4.89 -29.18 -5.30
CA THR A 175 5.14 -30.37 -6.12
C THR A 175 6.12 -30.01 -7.21
N GLY A 176 7.15 -30.83 -7.41
CA GLY A 176 8.17 -30.64 -8.44
C GLY A 176 9.39 -29.87 -7.96
N ASP A 177 10.33 -29.67 -8.89
CA ASP A 177 11.63 -29.10 -8.57
C ASP A 177 11.56 -27.59 -8.37
N PRO A 178 12.33 -27.03 -7.40
CA PRO A 178 12.37 -25.60 -7.19
C PRO A 178 13.04 -24.91 -8.37
N PHE A 179 12.43 -23.81 -8.83
CA PHE A 179 12.97 -23.04 -9.95
C PHE A 179 13.70 -21.80 -9.45
N ALA A 180 14.94 -21.62 -9.89
CA ALA A 180 15.71 -20.43 -9.63
C ALA A 180 15.96 -19.66 -10.93
N GLY A 181 15.81 -18.34 -10.85
CA GLY A 181 16.03 -17.48 -12.00
C GLY A 181 16.08 -16.01 -11.62
N VAL A 182 16.56 -15.21 -12.56
CA VAL A 182 16.53 -13.76 -12.44
C VAL A 182 15.11 -13.27 -12.65
N CYS A 183 14.63 -12.42 -11.75
CA CYS A 183 13.35 -11.76 -11.92
C CYS A 183 13.44 -10.68 -13.00
N ILE A 184 12.76 -10.87 -14.12
CA ILE A 184 12.74 -9.93 -15.24
C ILE A 184 11.53 -9.00 -15.20
N ASN A 185 10.43 -9.44 -14.60
CA ASN A 185 9.18 -8.68 -14.55
C ASN A 185 8.36 -9.04 -13.32
N ILE A 186 7.73 -8.04 -12.71
CA ILE A 186 6.76 -8.20 -11.62
C ILE A 186 5.44 -7.55 -12.07
N ARG A 187 4.43 -8.37 -12.33
CA ARG A 187 3.06 -7.93 -12.65
C ARG A 187 2.28 -7.78 -11.36
N ARG A 188 1.83 -6.57 -11.04
CA ARG A 188 1.02 -6.28 -9.84
C ARG A 188 -0.43 -6.11 -10.25
N ARG A 189 -1.27 -7.11 -9.96
CA ARG A 189 -2.69 -7.16 -10.33
C ARG A 189 -3.54 -7.77 -9.19
N GLY A 190 -3.38 -7.25 -7.97
CA GLY A 190 -4.08 -7.79 -6.79
C GLY A 190 -3.69 -9.25 -6.53
N ILE A 191 -4.69 -10.14 -6.45
CA ILE A 191 -4.50 -11.60 -6.28
C ILE A 191 -3.74 -12.22 -7.47
N ASP A 192 -3.84 -11.63 -8.65
CA ASP A 192 -3.19 -12.13 -9.87
C ASP A 192 -1.73 -11.68 -10.03
N THR A 193 -1.14 -11.17 -8.94
CA THR A 193 0.25 -10.73 -8.92
C THR A 193 1.19 -11.88 -9.28
N ALA A 194 2.11 -11.61 -10.20
CA ALA A 194 2.94 -12.63 -10.80
C ALA A 194 4.35 -12.13 -11.03
N ILE A 195 5.32 -13.05 -11.00
CA ILE A 195 6.72 -12.80 -11.31
C ILE A 195 7.13 -13.61 -12.54
N LEU A 196 7.91 -13.01 -13.43
CA LEU A 196 8.58 -13.70 -14.53
C LEU A 196 10.02 -13.94 -14.13
N LEU A 197 10.38 -15.20 -14.02
CA LEU A 197 11.74 -15.63 -13.79
C LEU A 197 12.34 -16.16 -15.09
N ARG A 198 13.60 -15.81 -15.34
CA ARG A 198 14.42 -16.36 -16.41
C ARG A 198 15.59 -17.12 -15.81
N GLY A 199 15.79 -18.34 -16.26
CA GLY A 199 16.98 -19.14 -15.95
C GLY A 199 17.51 -19.80 -17.21
N GLN A 200 18.61 -20.51 -17.08
CA GLN A 200 19.07 -21.45 -18.09
C GLN A 200 19.11 -22.82 -17.44
N LEU A 201 18.42 -23.78 -18.05
CA LEU A 201 18.56 -25.18 -17.69
C LEU A 201 19.50 -25.79 -18.72
N THR A 202 20.67 -26.26 -18.27
CA THR A 202 21.75 -26.70 -19.15
C THR A 202 22.21 -25.59 -20.11
N ARG A 203 21.81 -25.62 -21.39
CA ARG A 203 22.13 -24.62 -22.42
C ARG A 203 20.89 -23.94 -23.01
N VAL A 204 19.70 -24.25 -22.49
CA VAL A 204 18.43 -23.71 -23.00
C VAL A 204 17.91 -22.66 -22.02
N GLY A 205 17.61 -21.47 -22.53
CA GLY A 205 16.99 -20.40 -21.74
C GLY A 205 15.51 -20.68 -21.50
N VAL A 206 15.10 -20.72 -20.23
CA VAL A 206 13.72 -21.00 -19.82
C VAL A 206 13.15 -19.80 -19.09
N GLU A 207 11.91 -19.45 -19.38
CA GLU A 207 11.16 -18.40 -18.70
C GLU A 207 9.88 -18.97 -18.10
N MET A 208 9.61 -18.64 -16.84
CA MET A 208 8.42 -19.13 -16.13
C MET A 208 7.69 -17.99 -15.42
N TRP A 209 6.36 -18.00 -15.55
CA TRP A 209 5.47 -17.15 -14.77
C TRP A 209 5.05 -17.88 -13.50
N TYR A 210 5.27 -17.25 -12.35
CA TYR A 210 4.75 -17.70 -11.07
C TYR A 210 3.73 -16.72 -10.53
N LYS A 211 2.56 -17.24 -10.16
CA LYS A 211 1.55 -16.51 -9.39
C LYS A 211 1.94 -16.56 -7.92
N ILE A 212 2.19 -15.41 -7.30
CA ILE A 212 2.77 -15.36 -5.95
C ILE A 212 1.80 -15.87 -4.88
N TYR A 213 0.49 -15.74 -5.11
CA TYR A 213 -0.56 -16.19 -4.19
C TYR A 213 -1.09 -17.60 -4.54
N SER A 214 -0.44 -18.30 -5.48
CA SER A 214 -0.83 -19.68 -5.78
C SER A 214 -0.49 -20.60 -4.59
N PRO A 215 -1.40 -21.48 -4.15
CA PRO A 215 -1.13 -22.44 -3.09
C PRO A 215 -0.10 -23.50 -3.49
N LEU A 216 0.21 -23.62 -4.79
CA LEU A 216 1.29 -24.47 -5.28
C LEU A 216 2.67 -23.86 -5.02
N VAL A 217 2.77 -22.55 -4.83
CA VAL A 217 4.03 -21.89 -4.50
C VAL A 217 4.18 -21.90 -2.97
N GLU A 218 5.02 -22.79 -2.48
CA GLU A 218 5.27 -22.93 -1.05
C GLU A 218 5.96 -21.67 -0.51
N GLY A 219 7.08 -21.28 -1.14
CA GLY A 219 7.88 -20.15 -0.68
C GLY A 219 8.68 -19.49 -1.80
N ILE A 220 8.96 -18.20 -1.63
CA ILE A 220 9.80 -17.42 -2.53
C ILE A 220 10.91 -16.80 -1.72
N GLU A 221 12.16 -17.10 -2.09
CA GLU A 221 13.35 -16.61 -1.40
C GLU A 221 14.20 -15.75 -2.34
N VAL A 222 14.75 -14.67 -1.80
CA VAL A 222 15.74 -13.85 -2.50
C VAL A 222 17.10 -14.48 -2.26
N VAL A 223 17.65 -15.13 -3.27
CA VAL A 223 18.95 -15.83 -3.21
C VAL A 223 20.10 -14.82 -3.28
N GLN A 224 20.01 -13.92 -4.25
CA GLN A 224 21.01 -12.90 -4.48
C GLN A 224 20.32 -11.62 -4.95
N ARG A 225 20.61 -10.51 -4.26
CA ARG A 225 20.15 -9.18 -4.69
C ARG A 225 21.01 -8.65 -5.83
N ALA A 226 20.40 -7.87 -6.72
CA ALA A 226 21.14 -7.16 -7.75
C ALA A 226 22.11 -6.16 -7.12
N ALA A 227 23.36 -6.15 -7.58
CA ALA A 227 24.41 -5.24 -7.07
C ALA A 227 24.02 -3.76 -7.20
N LYS A 228 23.29 -3.40 -8.25
CA LYS A 228 22.72 -2.07 -8.45
C LYS A 228 21.25 -2.21 -8.83
N ARG A 229 20.42 -1.29 -8.35
CA ARG A 229 19.01 -1.22 -8.74
C ARG A 229 18.89 -1.02 -10.26
N ALA A 230 18.12 -1.89 -10.90
CA ALA A 230 17.85 -1.76 -12.31
C ALA A 230 17.09 -0.46 -12.62
N ARG A 231 17.50 0.23 -13.70
CA ARG A 231 16.87 1.49 -14.15
C ARG A 231 15.53 1.27 -14.87
N ARG A 232 15.28 0.06 -15.37
CA ARG A 232 14.04 -0.31 -16.08
C ARG A 232 13.13 -1.15 -15.19
N ALA A 233 11.82 -0.98 -15.34
CA ALA A 233 10.82 -1.79 -14.64
C ALA A 233 10.68 -3.21 -15.19
N ARG A 234 11.13 -3.46 -16.43
CA ARG A 234 11.14 -4.78 -17.07
C ARG A 234 12.49 -4.98 -17.75
N LEU A 235 13.12 -6.13 -17.52
CA LEU A 235 14.47 -6.44 -18.05
C LEU A 235 14.41 -7.41 -19.23
N THR A 236 13.48 -7.20 -20.16
CA THR A 236 13.28 -8.08 -21.32
C THR A 236 14.52 -8.19 -22.20
N TYR A 237 15.42 -7.22 -22.14
CA TYR A 237 16.70 -7.23 -22.85
C TYR A 237 17.65 -8.36 -22.39
N MET A 238 17.43 -8.93 -21.19
CA MET A 238 18.21 -10.09 -20.69
C MET A 238 18.01 -11.37 -21.49
N ARG A 239 17.08 -11.37 -22.45
CA ARG A 239 16.91 -12.46 -23.44
C ARG A 239 18.03 -12.51 -24.47
N THR A 240 18.76 -11.41 -24.63
CA THR A 240 19.90 -11.33 -25.56
C THR A 240 21.16 -11.84 -24.88
N VAL A 241 22.00 -12.57 -25.62
CA VAL A 241 23.21 -13.21 -25.10
C VAL A 241 24.12 -12.24 -24.33
N LYS A 242 24.28 -11.01 -24.84
CA LYS A 242 25.11 -9.98 -24.21
C LYS A 242 24.70 -9.63 -22.77
N HIS A 243 23.42 -9.74 -22.43
CA HIS A 243 22.88 -9.32 -21.15
C HIS A 243 22.30 -10.47 -20.33
N ASP A 244 22.37 -11.70 -20.86
CA ASP A 244 21.88 -12.87 -20.16
C ASP A 244 22.76 -13.17 -18.95
N ARG A 245 22.14 -13.57 -17.85
CA ARG A 245 22.89 -13.95 -16.63
C ARG A 245 23.42 -15.37 -16.70
N GLY A 246 22.85 -16.19 -17.57
CA GLY A 246 23.27 -17.57 -17.73
C GLY A 246 22.63 -18.50 -16.69
N ASN A 247 23.31 -19.64 -16.44
CA ASN A 247 22.92 -20.59 -15.41
C ASN A 247 23.17 -20.00 -13.99
N VAL A 248 22.15 -20.08 -13.13
CA VAL A 248 22.16 -19.55 -11.75
C VAL A 248 22.28 -20.66 -10.68
N GLU A 249 22.37 -21.93 -11.06
CA GLU A 249 22.42 -23.08 -10.13
C GLU A 249 23.57 -22.98 -9.12
N ASN A 250 24.75 -22.53 -9.55
CA ASN A 250 25.90 -22.38 -8.65
C ASN A 250 25.61 -21.38 -7.53
N VAL A 251 24.99 -20.23 -7.86
CA VAL A 251 24.61 -19.21 -6.89
C VAL A 251 23.63 -19.78 -5.86
N VAL A 252 22.64 -20.53 -6.33
CA VAL A 252 21.64 -21.18 -5.46
C VAL A 252 22.30 -22.21 -4.56
N ARG A 253 23.22 -23.03 -5.09
CA ARG A 253 23.96 -24.03 -4.30
C ARG A 253 24.76 -23.38 -3.17
N LEU A 254 25.45 -22.27 -3.45
CA LEU A 254 26.17 -21.52 -2.42
C LEU A 254 25.22 -20.95 -1.37
N TYR A 255 24.11 -20.34 -1.77
CA TYR A 255 23.10 -19.81 -0.86
C TYR A 255 22.52 -20.89 0.05
N LEU A 256 22.15 -22.06 -0.51
CA LEU A 256 21.62 -23.17 0.28
C LEU A 256 22.66 -23.72 1.26
N ARG A 257 23.93 -23.81 0.86
CA ARG A 257 25.04 -24.19 1.76
C ARG A 257 25.21 -23.20 2.90
N GLN A 258 25.20 -21.90 2.60
CA GLN A 258 25.28 -20.83 3.60
C GLN A 258 24.10 -20.89 4.56
N LYS A 259 22.88 -21.02 4.03
CA LYS A 259 21.65 -21.15 4.82
C LYS A 259 21.69 -22.36 5.76
N ALA A 260 22.17 -23.51 5.27
CA ALA A 260 22.34 -24.72 6.09
C ALA A 260 23.41 -24.53 7.19
N SER A 261 24.52 -23.85 6.88
CA SER A 261 25.59 -23.59 7.86
C SER A 261 25.15 -22.63 8.98
N LEU A 262 24.26 -21.68 8.68
CA LEU A 262 23.72 -20.74 9.66
C LEU A 262 22.55 -21.35 10.46
N GLY A 263 21.76 -22.22 9.82
CA GLY A 263 20.59 -22.85 10.44
C GLY A 263 20.91 -23.85 11.57
N THR A 264 22.17 -24.28 11.74
CA THR A 264 22.57 -25.13 12.88
C THR A 264 22.82 -24.35 14.18
N ALA A 265 22.86 -23.01 14.13
CA ALA A 265 23.16 -22.17 15.29
C ALA A 265 21.95 -21.95 16.22
N GLU A 266 20.72 -21.99 15.71
CA GLU A 266 19.52 -21.69 16.51
C GLU A 266 18.81 -22.93 17.10
N GLY A 267 19.24 -24.16 16.76
CA GLY A 267 18.62 -25.39 17.27
C GLY A 267 19.55 -26.57 17.57
N GLY A 268 20.88 -26.41 17.42
CA GLY A 268 21.83 -27.53 17.37
C GLY A 268 22.89 -27.59 18.47
N LYS A 269 22.87 -26.74 19.51
CA LYS A 269 23.85 -26.76 20.62
C LYS A 269 23.65 -27.94 21.60
N LYS A 270 23.49 -29.19 21.14
CA LYS A 270 23.57 -30.38 22.03
C LYS A 270 24.08 -31.69 21.39
N LYS A 271 24.45 -31.76 20.11
CA LYS A 271 24.92 -33.04 19.50
C LYS A 271 26.14 -32.94 18.56
N ALA A 272 27.03 -31.97 18.75
CA ALA A 272 28.27 -31.87 17.95
C ALA A 272 29.57 -31.85 18.77
N ALA A 273 29.54 -32.26 20.04
CA ALA A 273 30.74 -32.42 20.87
C ALA A 273 31.28 -33.87 20.89
N GLY A 274 30.59 -34.84 20.29
CA GLY A 274 30.94 -36.26 20.39
C GLY A 274 31.77 -36.86 19.26
N ALA A 275 32.05 -36.13 18.17
CA ALA A 275 32.61 -36.73 16.95
C ALA A 275 34.04 -36.28 16.57
N ILE A 276 34.74 -35.53 17.44
CA ILE A 276 36.11 -35.03 17.17
C ILE A 276 37.19 -35.79 17.99
N MET A 277 36.86 -36.89 18.66
CA MET A 277 37.85 -37.78 19.29
C MET A 277 37.77 -39.20 18.72
N GLY A 278 38.40 -39.43 17.57
CA GLY A 278 38.41 -40.75 16.94
C GLY A 278 39.30 -40.85 15.71
N GLY A 279 40.54 -40.37 15.79
CA GLY A 279 41.48 -40.37 14.65
C GLY A 279 42.91 -40.69 15.05
N LYS A 280 43.15 -41.81 15.74
CA LYS A 280 44.51 -42.31 16.03
C LYS A 280 45.09 -42.94 14.76
N LYS A 281 45.88 -42.15 14.02
CA LYS A 281 46.66 -42.57 12.85
C LYS A 281 47.79 -43.52 13.30
N LYS A 282 47.64 -44.81 13.03
CA LYS A 282 48.64 -45.86 13.34
C LYS A 282 49.72 -45.86 12.25
N SER A 283 50.89 -45.31 12.54
CA SER A 283 52.07 -45.41 11.68
C SER A 283 52.63 -46.84 11.71
N LYS A 284 52.55 -47.58 10.60
CA LYS A 284 53.29 -48.84 10.44
C LYS A 284 54.70 -48.53 9.92
N GLY A 285 55.69 -48.81 10.76
CA GLY A 285 57.11 -48.72 10.45
C GLY A 285 57.51 -49.71 9.35
N ARG A 286 58.37 -49.23 8.45
CA ARG A 286 58.96 -49.98 7.35
C ARG A 286 60.20 -50.70 7.87
N GLY A 287 60.08 -51.99 8.16
CA GLY A 287 61.18 -52.83 8.62
C GLY A 287 62.14 -53.17 7.48
N LYS A 288 63.42 -52.87 7.71
CA LYS A 288 64.56 -53.20 6.86
C LYS A 288 65.25 -54.44 7.45
N LYS A 289 65.23 -55.57 6.74
CA LYS A 289 66.13 -56.73 6.90
C LYS A 289 66.36 -57.27 5.49
N ARG A 290 67.60 -57.12 4.98
CA ARG A 290 68.68 -58.12 5.01
C ARG A 290 68.33 -59.30 4.12
#